data_AF-A0A0W4ZFF1-F1
#
_entry.id   AF-A0A0W4ZFF1-F1
#
_cell.length_a   1.000
_cell.length_b   1.000
_cell.length_c   1.000
_cell.angle_alpha   90.00
_cell.angle_beta   90.00
_cell.angle_gamma   90.00
#
_symmetry.space_group_name_H-M   'P 1'
#
loop_
_entity.id
_entity.type
_entity.pdbx_description
1 polymer ?
#
loop_
_entity_poly.entity_id
_entity_poly.type
_entity_poly.pdbx_seq_one_letter_code
_entity_poly.pdbx_strand_id
1 'polypeptide(L)'
;MYSRHMEQTYTNEPTASGQAFTMSNQMLEEREAIRKYTAPKFWSIPASPPGNPSPILEKKFEHYRMLKKRNIHLNDNLDNSKTSRNPYLLDELIDYVDIKDYYGSNLPEELQTWKNLEMLKINKKETENTSSKTQNKPPVKYFRRDRFISE
;
A
#
# COMPACT_ATOMS: atom_id res chain seq x y z
N MET A 1 -39.64 37.02 4.87
CA MET A 1 -39.23 36.43 3.58
C MET A 1 -38.55 35.10 3.87
N TYR A 2 -39.19 33.98 3.52
CA TYR A 2 -38.68 32.65 3.83
C TYR A 2 -37.48 32.30 2.94
N SER A 3 -36.35 31.95 3.56
CA SER A 3 -35.19 31.37 2.89
C SER A 3 -35.53 29.98 2.36
N ARG A 4 -35.48 29.84 1.04
CA ARG A 4 -35.64 28.57 0.33
C ARG A 4 -34.38 27.74 0.55
N HIS A 5 -34.45 26.74 1.42
CA HIS A 5 -33.42 25.71 1.49
C HIS A 5 -33.45 24.89 0.20
N MET A 6 -32.36 24.91 -0.57
CA MET A 6 -32.16 24.05 -1.74
C MET A 6 -31.68 22.69 -1.25
N GLU A 7 -32.55 21.69 -1.23
CA GLU A 7 -32.13 20.30 -1.09
C GLU A 7 -31.51 19.85 -2.42
N GLN A 8 -30.19 19.64 -2.44
CA GLN A 8 -29.52 18.97 -3.56
C GLN A 8 -29.60 17.46 -3.31
N THR A 9 -30.55 16.79 -3.95
CA THR A 9 -30.60 15.33 -3.96
C THR A 9 -29.65 14.79 -5.05
N TYR A 10 -28.51 14.27 -4.62
CA TYR A 10 -27.62 13.48 -5.48
C TYR A 10 -28.19 12.06 -5.61
N THR A 11 -28.90 11.78 -6.69
CA THR A 11 -29.42 10.43 -6.97
C THR A 11 -28.31 9.58 -7.59
N ASN A 12 -27.57 8.85 -6.75
CA ASN A 12 -26.90 7.63 -7.18
C ASN A 12 -27.98 6.54 -7.23
N GLU A 13 -28.44 6.17 -8.42
CA GLU A 13 -29.31 5.00 -8.60
C GLU A 13 -28.55 3.74 -8.16
N PRO A 14 -28.97 3.03 -7.10
CA PRO A 14 -28.42 1.72 -6.79
C PRO A 14 -29.03 0.70 -7.75
N THR A 15 -28.18 0.02 -8.50
CA THR A 15 -28.57 -1.18 -9.26
C THR A 15 -29.26 -2.18 -8.33
N ALA A 16 -30.53 -2.45 -8.67
CA ALA A 16 -31.38 -3.59 -8.33
C ALA A 16 -31.10 -4.38 -7.02
N SER A 17 -32.12 -4.37 -6.14
CA SER A 17 -32.35 -5.29 -5.00
C SER A 17 -31.82 -4.92 -3.59
N GLY A 18 -31.61 -3.65 -3.29
CA GLY A 18 -31.49 -3.18 -1.90
C GLY A 18 -32.71 -2.35 -1.52
N GLN A 19 -33.50 -2.80 -0.53
CA GLN A 19 -34.45 -1.90 0.13
C GLN A 19 -33.68 -0.67 0.62
N ALA A 20 -34.04 0.52 0.13
CA ALA A 20 -33.43 1.75 0.62
C ALA A 20 -33.78 1.89 2.10
N PHE A 21 -32.78 1.76 2.97
CA PHE A 21 -32.98 1.94 4.40
C PHE A 21 -33.26 3.42 4.65
N THR A 22 -34.53 3.76 4.87
CA THR A 22 -34.94 5.11 5.22
C THR A 22 -34.59 5.33 6.69
N MET A 23 -33.55 6.11 6.95
CA MET A 23 -33.21 6.53 8.31
C MET A 23 -34.32 7.45 8.83
N SER A 24 -34.78 7.23 10.06
CA SER A 24 -35.71 8.17 10.70
C SER A 24 -35.00 9.49 11.03
N ASN A 25 -35.76 10.58 11.14
CA ASN A 25 -35.21 11.88 11.52
C ASN A 25 -34.49 11.82 12.87
N GLN A 26 -34.98 11.01 13.82
CA GLN A 26 -34.34 10.78 15.11
C GLN A 26 -32.96 10.13 14.96
N MET A 27 -32.81 9.12 14.10
CA MET A 27 -31.51 8.49 13.84
C MET A 27 -30.53 9.45 13.15
N LEU A 28 -31.02 10.35 12.29
CA LEU A 28 -30.19 11.39 11.68
C LEU A 28 -29.67 12.36 12.74
N GLU A 29 -30.54 12.84 13.64
CA GLU A 29 -30.16 13.73 14.75
C GLU A 29 -29.13 13.09 15.69
N GLU A 30 -29.33 11.83 16.08
CA GLU A 30 -28.36 11.09 16.91
C GLU A 30 -27.00 10.96 16.22
N ARG A 31 -27.00 10.67 14.91
CA ARG A 31 -25.77 10.56 14.13
C ARG A 31 -25.05 11.89 13.98
N GLU A 32 -25.77 13.00 13.83
CA GLU A 32 -25.18 14.34 13.86
C GLU A 32 -24.58 14.69 15.21
N ALA A 33 -25.28 14.36 16.30
CA ALA A 33 -24.78 14.55 17.65
C ALA A 33 -23.47 13.77 17.87
N ILE A 34 -23.43 12.49 17.50
CA ILE A 34 -22.22 11.66 17.59
C ILE A 34 -21.09 12.30 16.77
N ARG A 35 -21.34 12.69 15.51
CA ARG A 35 -20.33 13.37 14.68
C ARG A 35 -19.80 14.63 15.35
N LYS A 36 -20.66 15.47 15.91
CA LYS A 36 -20.25 16.71 16.59
C LYS A 36 -19.29 16.47 17.77
N TYR A 37 -19.49 15.39 18.53
CA TYR A 37 -18.68 15.09 19.72
C TYR A 37 -17.47 14.19 19.44
N THR A 38 -17.48 13.42 18.35
CA THR A 38 -16.42 12.44 18.03
C THR A 38 -15.53 12.87 16.87
N ALA A 39 -15.92 13.90 16.10
CA ALA A 39 -15.10 14.43 15.03
C ALA A 39 -13.81 15.07 15.59
N PRO A 40 -12.61 14.67 15.14
CA PRO A 40 -11.38 15.43 15.31
C PRO A 40 -11.53 16.92 14.97
N LYS A 41 -10.90 17.77 15.79
CA LYS A 41 -10.98 19.25 15.72
C LYS A 41 -10.50 19.86 14.38
N PHE A 42 -9.79 19.09 13.55
CA PHE A 42 -9.28 19.52 12.24
C PHE A 42 -10.18 19.07 11.06
N TRP A 43 -11.49 19.00 11.27
CA TRP A 43 -12.46 18.54 10.27
C TRP A 43 -12.71 19.50 9.10
N SER A 44 -12.11 20.70 9.11
CA SER A 44 -12.20 21.58 7.94
C SER A 44 -11.40 20.96 6.80
N ILE A 45 -12.10 20.55 5.74
CA ILE A 45 -11.48 20.21 4.46
C ILE A 45 -10.59 21.40 4.08
N PRO A 46 -9.29 21.21 3.82
CA PRO A 46 -8.43 22.31 3.41
C PRO A 46 -8.99 22.91 2.12
N ALA A 47 -8.78 24.22 1.93
CA ALA A 47 -9.10 24.84 0.65
C ALA A 47 -8.42 24.04 -0.46
N SER A 48 -9.11 23.87 -1.60
CA SER A 48 -8.52 23.21 -2.75
C SER A 48 -7.16 23.86 -3.06
N PRO A 49 -6.13 23.06 -3.39
CA PRO A 49 -4.83 23.61 -3.75
C PRO A 49 -4.98 24.65 -4.87
N PRO A 50 -4.17 25.72 -4.86
CA PRO A 50 -4.22 26.74 -5.90
C PRO A 50 -3.73 26.17 -7.25
N GLY A 51 -4.36 26.60 -8.33
CA GLY A 51 -4.00 26.21 -9.70
C GLY A 51 -4.95 25.18 -10.31
N ASN A 52 -5.04 25.21 -11.64
CA ASN A 52 -5.76 24.19 -12.39
C ASN A 52 -4.85 22.96 -12.57
N PRO A 53 -5.43 21.74 -12.60
CA PRO A 53 -4.65 20.54 -12.88
C PRO A 53 -3.95 20.66 -14.24
N SER A 54 -2.82 19.96 -14.38
CA SER A 54 -2.09 19.91 -15.66
C SER A 54 -3.03 19.46 -16.80
N PRO A 55 -2.98 20.07 -18.00
CA PRO A 55 -3.84 19.68 -19.12
C PRO A 55 -3.64 18.22 -19.56
N ILE A 56 -2.47 17.63 -19.26
CA ILE A 56 -2.21 16.20 -19.49
C ILE A 56 -3.06 15.35 -18.54
N LEU A 57 -3.19 15.78 -17.29
CA LEU A 57 -3.97 15.07 -16.27
C LEU A 57 -5.47 15.18 -16.56
N GLU A 58 -5.95 16.36 -16.96
CA GLU A 58 -7.35 16.55 -17.38
C GLU A 58 -7.73 15.60 -18.51
N LYS A 59 -6.88 15.47 -19.54
CA LYS A 59 -7.10 14.52 -20.65
C LYS A 59 -7.20 13.06 -20.17
N LYS A 60 -6.37 12.65 -19.20
CA LYS A 60 -6.44 11.30 -18.61
C LYS A 60 -7.76 11.08 -17.85
N PHE A 61 -8.22 12.10 -17.11
CA PHE A 61 -9.50 12.03 -16.41
C PHE A 61 -10.69 11.97 -17.37
N GLU A 62 -10.69 12.76 -18.43
CA GLU A 62 -11.74 12.70 -19.46
C GLU A 62 -11.76 11.33 -20.15
N HIS A 63 -10.59 10.76 -20.46
CA HIS A 63 -10.50 9.40 -20.97
C HIS A 63 -11.10 8.38 -20.00
N TYR A 64 -10.76 8.43 -18.71
CA TYR A 64 -11.33 7.54 -17.70
C TYR A 64 -12.87 7.69 -17.59
N ARG A 65 -13.38 8.93 -17.63
CA ARG A 65 -14.82 9.21 -17.65
C ARG A 65 -15.50 8.59 -18.86
N MET A 66 -14.89 8.69 -20.05
CA MET A 66 -15.41 8.05 -21.26
C MET A 66 -15.45 6.53 -21.12
N LEU A 67 -14.41 5.91 -20.54
CA LEU A 67 -14.39 4.46 -20.31
C LEU A 67 -15.51 4.01 -19.37
N LYS A 68 -15.72 4.74 -18.26
CA LYS A 68 -16.81 4.45 -17.32
C LYS A 68 -18.19 4.59 -17.96
N LYS A 69 -18.41 5.61 -18.78
CA LYS A 69 -19.67 5.76 -19.55
C LYS A 69 -19.93 4.58 -20.50
N ARG A 70 -18.87 3.94 -21.02
CA ARG A 70 -18.97 2.75 -21.88
C ARG A 70 -18.99 1.43 -21.08
N ASN A 71 -19.08 1.51 -19.76
CA ASN A 71 -19.01 0.37 -18.85
C ASN A 71 -17.73 -0.48 -19.00
N ILE A 72 -16.62 0.16 -19.41
CA ILE A 72 -15.32 -0.48 -19.53
C ILE A 72 -14.57 -0.31 -18.20
N HIS A 73 -14.25 -1.42 -17.55
CA HIS A 73 -13.51 -1.41 -16.30
C HIS A 73 -12.01 -1.36 -16.57
N LEU A 74 -11.32 -0.36 -15.99
CA LEU A 74 -9.89 -0.14 -16.22
C LEU A 74 -9.05 -1.32 -15.70
N ASN A 75 -9.36 -1.82 -14.50
CA ASN A 75 -8.60 -2.91 -13.89
C ASN A 75 -8.71 -4.19 -14.72
N ASP A 76 -9.89 -4.47 -15.30
CA ASP A 76 -10.10 -5.66 -16.13
C ASP A 76 -9.25 -5.58 -17.41
N ASN A 77 -9.14 -4.39 -18.02
CA ASN A 77 -8.23 -4.19 -19.15
C ASN A 77 -6.77 -4.29 -18.73
N LEU A 78 -6.42 -3.79 -17.54
CA LEU A 78 -5.07 -3.86 -17.01
C LEU A 78 -4.64 -5.31 -16.80
N ASP A 79 -5.47 -6.12 -16.13
CA ASP A 79 -5.25 -7.54 -15.86
C ASP A 79 -5.15 -8.38 -17.14
N ASN A 80 -5.84 -7.94 -18.21
CA ASN A 80 -5.80 -8.57 -19.52
C ASN A 80 -4.65 -8.09 -20.42
N SER A 81 -3.99 -6.98 -20.05
CA SER A 81 -2.88 -6.44 -20.83
C SER A 81 -1.61 -7.29 -20.71
N LYS A 82 -0.87 -7.42 -21.81
CA LYS A 82 0.40 -8.17 -21.83
C LYS A 82 1.45 -7.53 -20.92
N THR A 83 1.46 -6.20 -20.83
CA THR A 83 2.39 -5.44 -19.98
C THR A 83 2.15 -5.73 -18.52
N SER A 84 0.90 -5.69 -18.03
CA SER A 84 0.61 -5.98 -16.61
C SER A 84 0.88 -7.43 -16.22
N ARG A 85 0.86 -8.37 -17.18
CA ARG A 85 1.20 -9.77 -16.97
C ARG A 85 2.70 -10.04 -17.00
N ASN A 86 3.53 -9.04 -17.32
CA ASN A 86 4.98 -9.18 -17.25
C ASN A 86 5.40 -9.28 -15.78
N PRO A 87 5.96 -10.41 -15.32
CA PRO A 87 6.39 -10.55 -13.93
C PRO A 87 7.51 -9.58 -13.54
N TYR A 88 8.26 -9.04 -14.51
CA TYR A 88 9.33 -8.07 -14.30
C TYR A 88 8.88 -6.61 -14.38
N LEU A 89 7.59 -6.34 -14.68
CA LEU A 89 7.09 -4.97 -14.78
C LEU A 89 7.28 -4.19 -13.47
N LEU A 90 7.09 -4.87 -12.34
CA LEU A 90 7.25 -4.24 -11.03
C LEU A 90 8.69 -3.74 -10.83
N ASP A 91 9.68 -4.55 -11.19
CA ASP A 91 11.10 -4.20 -11.07
C ASP A 91 11.46 -3.00 -11.95
N GLU A 92 11.00 -2.97 -13.20
CA GLU A 92 11.19 -1.83 -14.11
C GLU A 92 10.55 -0.54 -13.57
N LEU A 93 9.38 -0.63 -12.94
CA LEU A 93 8.69 0.52 -12.34
C LEU A 93 9.41 1.02 -11.09
N ILE A 94 9.95 0.11 -10.27
CA ILE A 94 10.76 0.45 -9.09
C ILE A 94 12.02 1.20 -9.53
N ASP A 95 12.73 0.69 -10.53
CA ASP A 95 13.92 1.30 -11.11
C ASP A 95 13.61 2.68 -11.72
N TYR A 96 12.50 2.79 -12.44
CA TYR A 96 12.07 4.06 -13.05
C TYR A 96 11.77 5.16 -12.01
N VAL A 97 11.24 4.78 -10.84
CA VAL A 97 10.89 5.72 -9.77
C VAL A 97 12.04 5.91 -8.76
N ASP A 98 13.18 5.22 -8.96
CA ASP A 98 14.35 5.24 -8.08
C ASP A 98 14.00 4.89 -6.62
N ILE A 99 13.12 3.89 -6.44
CA ILE A 99 12.74 3.39 -5.12
C ILE A 99 13.82 2.42 -4.63
N LYS A 100 14.63 2.86 -3.66
CA LYS A 100 15.76 2.06 -3.13
C LYS A 100 15.37 0.91 -2.22
N ASP A 101 14.26 1.04 -1.47
CA ASP A 101 13.79 0.03 -0.52
C ASP A 101 12.29 -0.22 -0.72
N TYR A 102 11.98 -1.15 -1.63
CA TYR A 102 10.59 -1.50 -1.97
C TYR A 102 9.81 -2.10 -0.79
N TYR A 103 10.50 -2.77 0.14
CA TYR A 103 9.90 -3.33 1.35
C TYR A 103 10.05 -2.41 2.56
N GLY A 104 10.58 -1.21 2.34
CA GLY A 104 10.82 -0.21 3.36
C GLY A 104 9.55 0.43 3.89
N SER A 105 9.68 1.13 5.01
CA SER A 105 8.59 1.96 5.52
C SER A 105 8.69 3.38 4.95
N ASN A 106 7.54 3.93 4.57
CA ASN A 106 7.41 5.36 4.24
C ASN A 106 7.47 6.27 5.48
N LEU A 107 7.66 5.70 6.69
CA LEU A 107 7.85 6.48 7.90
C LEU A 107 9.25 7.10 7.91
N PRO A 108 9.42 8.32 8.45
CA PRO A 108 10.73 8.88 8.76
C PRO A 108 11.58 7.90 9.56
N GLU A 109 12.89 7.86 9.30
CA GLU A 109 13.82 6.91 9.92
C GLU A 109 13.78 6.96 11.46
N GLU A 110 13.54 8.15 12.02
CA GLU A 110 13.35 8.39 13.45
C GLU A 110 12.19 7.59 14.06
N LEU A 111 11.16 7.27 13.27
CA LEU A 111 9.98 6.52 13.70
C LEU A 111 10.09 5.02 13.39
N GLN A 112 11.15 4.57 12.73
CA GLN A 112 11.37 3.16 12.39
C GLN A 112 12.03 2.39 13.54
N THR A 113 11.47 2.50 14.74
CA THR A 113 12.05 1.96 15.99
C THR A 113 12.28 0.45 15.96
N TRP A 114 11.55 -0.30 15.13
CA TRP A 114 11.72 -1.74 14.97
C TRP A 114 13.04 -2.13 14.29
N LYS A 115 13.60 -1.30 13.39
CA LYS A 115 14.90 -1.56 12.76
C LYS A 115 16.01 -1.63 13.80
N ASN A 116 15.96 -0.77 14.81
CA ASN A 116 16.90 -0.78 15.93
C ASN A 116 16.79 -2.07 16.75
N LEU A 117 15.57 -2.61 16.90
CA LEU A 117 15.34 -3.87 17.62
C LEU A 117 15.87 -5.08 16.86
N GLU A 118 15.85 -5.07 15.53
CA GLU A 118 16.42 -6.16 14.72
C GLU A 118 17.96 -6.17 14.76
N MET A 119 18.61 -5.01 14.68
CA MET A 119 20.06 -4.89 14.83
C MET A 119 20.55 -5.43 16.18
N LEU A 120 19.79 -5.17 17.25
CA LEU A 120 20.09 -5.71 18.58
C LEU A 120 19.94 -7.23 18.67
N LYS A 121 19.00 -7.83 17.93
CA LYS A 121 18.84 -9.30 17.86
C LYS A 121 19.99 -9.96 17.10
N ILE A 122 20.50 -9.31 16.04
CA ILE A 122 21.64 -9.79 15.26
C ILE A 122 22.91 -9.79 16.12
N ASN A 123 23.20 -8.68 16.80
CA ASN A 123 24.37 -8.56 17.66
C ASN A 123 24.36 -9.55 18.84
N LYS A 124 23.19 -9.84 19.44
CA LYS A 124 23.08 -10.85 20.50
C LYS A 124 23.47 -12.26 20.02
N LYS A 125 23.04 -12.64 18.80
CA LYS A 125 23.39 -13.94 18.21
C LYS A 125 24.89 -14.07 17.93
N GLU A 126 25.56 -12.97 17.56
CA GLU A 126 27.02 -12.97 17.34
C GLU A 126 27.81 -13.11 18.65
N THR A 127 27.33 -12.49 19.74
CA THR A 127 27.94 -12.67 21.07
C THR A 127 27.74 -14.07 21.66
N GLU A 128 26.65 -14.76 21.31
CA GLU A 128 26.39 -16.14 21.73
C GLU A 128 27.21 -17.17 20.92
N ASN A 129 27.48 -16.88 19.64
CA ASN A 129 28.26 -17.74 18.76
C ASN A 129 29.79 -17.64 18.95
N THR A 130 30.28 -16.62 19.64
CA THR A 130 31.72 -16.43 19.94
C THR A 130 32.15 -16.97 21.30
N SER A 131 31.21 -17.33 22.19
CA SER A 131 31.50 -17.93 23.49
C SER A 131 31.49 -19.47 23.51
N SER A 132 31.26 -20.13 22.36
CA SER A 132 31.30 -21.60 22.24
C SER A 132 32.29 -22.07 21.15
N LYS A 133 33.56 -21.67 21.26
CA LYS A 133 34.64 -22.32 20.51
C LYS A 133 35.92 -22.50 21.34
N THR A 134 35.83 -23.38 22.33
CA THR A 134 36.99 -24.08 22.86
C THR A 134 36.64 -25.56 23.02
N GLN A 135 37.49 -26.42 22.43
CA GLN A 135 37.52 -27.90 22.57
C GLN A 135 36.48 -28.66 21.71
N ASN A 136 36.77 -29.61 20.82
CA ASN A 136 37.94 -30.41 20.46
C ASN A 136 37.82 -30.80 18.98
N LYS A 137 38.90 -30.72 18.17
CA LYS A 137 38.93 -31.27 16.81
C LYS A 137 40.03 -32.34 16.76
N PRO A 138 39.73 -33.65 16.62
CA PRO A 138 40.77 -34.63 16.45
C PRO A 138 41.37 -34.49 15.04
N PRO A 139 42.64 -34.91 14.83
CA PRO A 139 43.32 -34.69 13.56
C PRO A 139 42.68 -35.56 12.48
N VAL A 140 42.18 -34.91 11.43
CA VAL A 140 41.71 -35.59 10.22
C VAL A 140 42.95 -36.14 9.51
N LYS A 141 43.15 -37.46 9.58
CA LYS A 141 44.14 -38.16 8.74
C LYS A 141 43.65 -38.11 7.29
N TYR A 142 44.36 -37.40 6.43
CA TYR A 142 44.14 -37.47 5.00
C TYR A 142 44.53 -38.86 4.49
N PHE A 143 43.54 -39.67 4.09
CA PHE A 143 43.79 -40.83 3.24
C PHE A 143 44.07 -40.33 1.82
N ARG A 144 45.35 -40.23 1.47
CA ARG A 144 45.81 -40.14 0.08
C ARG A 144 45.45 -41.45 -0.62
N ARG A 145 44.51 -41.43 -1.55
CA ARG A 145 44.28 -42.55 -2.48
C ARG A 145 44.77 -42.14 -3.86
N ASP A 146 46.10 -42.13 -4.02
CA ASP A 146 46.76 -42.06 -5.33
C ASP A 146 47.79 -43.17 -5.44
N ARG A 147 47.33 -44.33 -5.92
CA ARG A 147 48.05 -45.23 -6.84
C ARG A 147 47.25 -46.51 -7.02
N PHE A 148 46.71 -46.71 -8.22
CA PHE A 148 46.80 -47.99 -8.91
C PHE A 148 46.96 -47.70 -10.40
N ILE A 149 48.18 -47.94 -10.89
CA ILE A 149 48.49 -48.20 -12.29
C ILE A 149 48.65 -49.72 -12.40
N SER A 150 47.91 -50.33 -13.34
CA SER A 150 48.09 -51.65 -13.96
C SER A 150 46.84 -51.86 -14.84
N GLU A 151 46.87 -52.11 -16.15
CA GLU A 151 47.88 -52.62 -17.11
C GLU A 151 47.71 -51.90 -18.45
#